data_AF-I4ISK6-F1
#
_entry.id   AF-I4ISK6-F1
#
_cell.length_a   1.000
_cell.length_b   1.000
_cell.length_c   1.000
_cell.angle_alpha   90.00
_cell.angle_beta   90.00
_cell.angle_gamma   90.00
#
_symmetry.space_group_name_H-M   'P 1'
#
loop_
_entity.id
_entity.type
_entity.pdbx_description
1 polymer ?
#
loop_
_entity_poly.entity_id
_entity_poly.type
_entity_poly.pdbx_seq_one_letter_code
_entity_poly.pdbx_strand_id
1 'polypeptide(L)' 'MQITTSWMRQGIEQGIEREKTLILRQIKRKLGEINPALETKIMQLSIDDVEVLGEALFDFSTVEDLINWLNTLTA' A
#
# COMPACT_ATOMS: atom_id res chain seq x y z
N MET A 1 7.08 -13.42 27.77
CA MET A 1 7.27 -11.96 27.81
C MET A 1 7.98 -11.54 26.54
N GLN A 2 7.33 -10.78 25.65
CA GLN A 2 8.04 -10.13 24.56
C GLN A 2 8.41 -8.72 25.01
N ILE A 3 9.71 -8.45 25.17
CA ILE A 3 10.23 -7.10 25.38
C ILE A 3 10.48 -6.53 23.99
N THR A 4 9.44 -6.13 23.27
CA THR A 4 9.64 -5.35 22.05
C THR A 4 10.15 -3.99 22.50
N THR A 5 11.45 -3.76 22.34
CA THR A 5 12.12 -2.50 22.66
C THR A 5 11.63 -1.39 21.71
N SER A 6 11.62 -0.14 22.19
CA SER A 6 11.11 1.02 21.43
C SER A 6 11.76 1.15 20.03
N TRP A 7 13.05 0.87 19.89
CA TRP A 7 13.75 0.89 18.61
C TRP A 7 13.28 -0.19 17.63
N MET A 8 12.87 -1.35 18.12
CA MET A 8 12.34 -2.43 17.28
C MET A 8 10.97 -2.06 16.72
N ARG A 9 10.08 -1.47 17.54
CA ARG A 9 8.79 -0.94 17.06
C ARG A 9 8.98 0.14 16.02
N GLN A 10 9.87 1.09 16.29
CA GLN A 10 10.18 2.18 15.37
C GLN A 10 10.77 1.66 14.05
N GLY A 11 11.60 0.62 14.08
CA GLY A 11 12.11 -0.03 12.87
C GLY A 11 11.02 -0.68 12.04
N ILE A 12 10.07 -1.36 12.69
CA ILE A 12 8.91 -1.97 12.03
C ILE A 12 8.01 -0.90 11.40
N GLU A 13 7.64 0.14 12.16
CA GLU A 13 6.82 1.24 11.64
C GLU A 13 7.49 1.95 10.46
N GLN A 14 8.80 2.22 10.53
CA GLN A 14 9.53 2.80 9.40
C GLN A 14 9.58 1.87 8.19
N GLY A 15 9.68 0.56 8.38
CA GLY A 15 9.63 -0.42 7.31
C GLY A 15 8.29 -0.37 6.58
N ILE A 16 7.19 -0.44 7.34
CA ILE A 16 5.81 -0.37 6.83
C ILE A 16 5.58 0.93 6.04
N GLU A 17 5.96 2.08 6.58
CA GLU A 17 5.78 3.37 5.89
C GLU A 17 6.59 3.47 4.59
N ARG A 18 7.82 2.94 4.58
CA ARG A 18 8.67 2.92 3.39
C ARG A 18 8.08 2.05 2.29
N GLU A 19 7.50 0.91 2.66
CA GLU A 19 6.88 -0.02 1.72
C GLU A 19 5.61 0.57 1.10
N LYS A 20 4.71 1.12 1.92
CA LYS A 20 3.53 1.85 1.44
C LYS A 20 3.89 2.96 0.46
N THR A 21 4.91 3.76 0.81
CA THR A 21 5.41 4.84 -0.06
C THR A 21 6.00 4.29 -1.37
N LEU A 22 6.67 3.13 -1.32
CA LEU A 22 7.19 2.49 -2.52
C LEU A 22 6.06 2.05 -3.44
N ILE A 23 5.06 1.33 -2.92
CA ILE A 23 3.89 0.89 -3.70
C ILE A 23 3.14 2.08 -4.30
N LEU A 24 2.92 3.15 -3.52
CA LEU A 24 2.27 4.36 -4.02
C LEU A 24 3.03 4.98 -5.22
N ARG A 25 4.36 5.04 -5.15
CA ARG A 25 5.19 5.53 -6.27
C ARG A 25 5.13 4.60 -7.48
N GLN A 26 5.09 3.29 -7.29
CA GLN A 26 4.97 2.33 -8.39
C GLN A 26 3.60 2.47 -9.09
N ILE A 27 2.52 2.62 -8.32
CA ILE A 27 1.17 2.88 -8.83
C ILE A 27 1.16 4.15 -9.67
N LYS A 28 1.68 5.27 -9.13
CA LYS A 28 1.74 6.54 -9.88
C LYS A 28 2.59 6.46 -11.14
N ARG A 29 3.69 5.69 -11.10
CA ARG A 29 4.55 5.47 -12.27
C ARG A 29 3.84 4.66 -13.36
N LYS A 30 2.99 3.71 -12.97
CA LYS A 30 2.31 2.80 -13.91
C LYS A 30 1.00 3.37 -14.45
N LEU A 31 0.19 3.96 -13.60
CA LEU A 31 -1.17 4.42 -13.93
C LEU A 31 -1.26 5.94 -14.15
N GLY A 32 -0.19 6.68 -13.88
CA GLY A 32 -0.18 8.15 -13.87
C GLY A 32 -0.66 8.74 -12.54
N GLU A 33 -0.98 10.03 -12.55
CA GLU A 33 -1.52 10.69 -11.36
C GLU A 33 -2.85 10.05 -10.94
N ILE A 34 -3.00 9.81 -9.64
CA ILE A 34 -4.22 9.26 -9.04
C ILE A 34 -4.82 10.25 -8.05
N ASN A 35 -6.12 10.13 -7.77
CA ASN A 35 -6.81 11.03 -6.84
C ASN A 35 -6.22 10.92 -5.41
N PRO A 36 -6.02 12.03 -4.67
CA PRO A 36 -5.57 12.02 -3.27
C PRO A 36 -6.36 11.10 -2.32
N ALA A 37 -7.64 10.87 -2.59
CA ALA A 37 -8.45 9.93 -1.81
C ALA A 37 -7.96 8.48 -1.96
N LEU A 38 -7.53 8.08 -3.17
CA LEU A 38 -6.94 6.75 -3.41
C LEU A 38 -5.58 6.64 -2.73
N GLU A 39 -4.76 7.69 -2.78
CA GLU A 39 -3.47 7.71 -2.07
C GLU A 39 -3.67 7.49 -0.57
N THR A 40 -4.64 8.19 0.02
CA THR A 40 -4.98 8.05 1.44
C THR A 40 -5.45 6.63 1.76
N LYS A 41 -6.29 6.04 0.90
CA LYS A 41 -6.77 4.66 1.08
C LYS A 41 -5.60 3.66 1.02
N ILE A 42 -4.67 3.81 0.08
CA ILE A 42 -3.47 2.97 -0.03
C ILE A 42 -2.59 3.09 1.22
N MET A 43 -2.38 4.31 1.73
CA MET A 43 -1.57 4.54 2.94
C MET A 43 -2.22 3.96 4.21
N GLN A 44 -3.54 3.74 4.20
CA GLN A 44 -4.29 3.15 5.32
C GLN A 44 -4.38 1.61 5.28
N LEU A 45 -3.95 0.97 4.18
CA LEU A 45 -3.95 -0.48 4.06
C LEU A 45 -3.11 -1.15 5.15
N SER A 46 -3.48 -2.40 5.48
CA SER A 46 -2.61 -3.26 6.29
C SER A 46 -1.33 -3.59 5.51
N ILE A 47 -0.26 -4.01 6.19
CA ILE A 47 0.97 -4.38 5.49
C ILE A 47 0.74 -5.59 4.57
N ASP A 48 -0.04 -6.56 5.01
CA ASP A 48 -0.39 -7.75 4.21
C ASP A 48 -1.12 -7.36 2.92
N ASP A 49 -2.06 -6.41 2.97
CA ASP A 49 -2.74 -5.91 1.77
C ASP A 49 -1.80 -5.14 0.84
N VAL A 50 -0.80 -4.44 1.39
CA VAL A 50 0.20 -3.70 0.59
C VAL A 50 1.12 -4.67 -0.16
N GLU A 51 1.53 -5.76 0.46
CA GLU A 51 2.31 -6.82 -0.19
C GLU A 51 1.52 -7.44 -1.35
N VAL A 52 0.25 -7.79 -1.13
CA VAL A 52 -0.64 -8.34 -2.17
C VAL A 52 -0.92 -7.32 -3.29
N LEU A 53 -1.08 -6.04 -2.94
CA LEU A 53 -1.22 -4.95 -3.92
C LEU A 53 0.01 -4.85 -4.83
N GLY A 54 1.20 -5.10 -4.29
CA GLY A 54 2.45 -5.11 -5.05
C GLY A 54 2.46 -6.17 -6.16
N GLU A 55 1.89 -7.35 -5.89
CA GLU A 55 1.73 -8.40 -6.89
C GLU A 55 0.61 -8.09 -7.90
N ALA A 56 -0.56 -7.66 -7.41
CA ALA A 56 -1.70 -7.32 -8.25
C ALA A 56 -1.41 -6.13 -9.19
N LEU A 57 -0.48 -5.25 -8.82
CA LEU A 57 -0.07 -4.10 -9.64
C LEU A 57 0.41 -4.52 -11.04
N PHE A 58 0.97 -5.72 -11.20
CA PHE A 58 1.41 -6.21 -12.51
C PHE A 58 0.25 -6.40 -13.48
N ASP A 59 -0.95 -6.72 -12.99
CA ASP A 59 -2.15 -6.96 -13.80
C ASP A 59 -2.93 -5.67 -14.12
N PHE A 60 -2.69 -4.58 -13.39
CA PHE A 60 -3.41 -3.33 -13.64
C PHE A 60 -3.03 -2.70 -14.98
N SER A 61 -4.01 -2.17 -15.69
CA SER A 61 -3.82 -1.36 -16.90
C SER A 61 -4.39 0.05 -16.74
N THR A 62 -5.31 0.25 -15.80
CA THR A 62 -6.04 1.48 -15.58
C THR A 62 -6.21 1.80 -14.10
N VAL A 63 -6.56 3.06 -13.80
CA VAL A 63 -6.94 3.47 -12.43
C VAL A 63 -8.22 2.74 -11.96
N GLU A 64 -9.09 2.34 -12.89
CA GLU A 64 -10.30 1.57 -12.58
C GLU A 64 -9.97 0.17 -12.03
N ASP A 65 -8.91 -0.48 -12.53
CA ASP A 65 -8.46 -1.78 -12.01
C ASP A 65 -8.02 -1.67 -10.54
N LEU A 66 -7.30 -0.60 -10.20
CA LEU A 66 -6.91 -0.29 -8.83
C LEU A 66 -8.13 -0.02 -7.94
N ILE A 67 -9.11 0.75 -8.43
CA ILE A 67 -10.35 1.03 -7.67
C ILE A 67 -11.11 -0.26 -7.39
N ASN A 68 -11.28 -1.11 -8.40
CA ASN A 68 -11.95 -2.39 -8.27
C ASN A 68 -11.25 -3.29 -7.26
N TRP A 69 -9.92 -3.40 -7.34
CA TRP A 69 -9.14 -4.14 -6.36
C TRP A 69 -9.29 -3.58 -4.94
N LEU A 70 -9.20 -2.26 -4.76
CA LEU A 70 -9.40 -1.63 -3.45
C LEU A 70 -10.81 -1.83 -2.89
N ASN A 71 -11.81 -2.10 -3.73
CA ASN A 71 -13.18 -2.37 -3.30
C ASN A 71 -13.37 -3.81 -2.83
N THR A 72 -12.54 -4.76 -3.27
CA THR A 72 -12.60 -6.14 -2.78
C THR A 72 -12.16 -6.27 -1.33
N LEU A 73 -11.35 -5.32 -0.83
CA LEU A 73 -10.91 -5.27 0.57
C LEU A 73 -11.98 -4.73 1.54
N THR A 74 -13.00 -4.06 1.01
CA THR A 74 -14.05 -3.38 1.80
C THR A 74 -15.37 -4.14 1.82
N ALA A 75 -15.37 -5.43 1.46
CA ALA A 75 -16.55 -6.31 1.40
C ALA A 75 -16.84 -7.00 2.74
#